data_AF-A0A382PDP8-F1
#
_entry.id   AF-A0A382PDP8-F1
#
_cell.length_a   1.000
_cell.length_b   1.000
_cell.length_c   1.000
_cell.angle_alpha   90.00
_cell.angle_beta   90.00
_cell.angle_gamma   90.00
#
_symmetry.space_group_name_H-M   'P 1'
#
loop_
_entity.id
_entity.type
_entity.pdbx_description
1 polymer ?
#
loop_
_entity_poly.entity_id
_entity_poly.type
_entity_poly.pdbx_seq_one_letter_code
_entity_poly.pdbx_strand_id
1 'polypeptide(L)' 'MAEPRKKKRKIKVDPDGIGFVKATFNNTIVTLTDKFGNAISWCSSGA' A
#
# COMPACT_ATOMS: atom_id res chain seq x y z
N MET A 1 -13.62 -19.86 10.05
CA MET A 1 -14.58 -19.11 9.20
C MET A 1 -13.77 -18.05 8.47
N ALA A 2 -13.35 -18.33 7.24
CA ALA A 2 -12.47 -17.40 6.50
C ALA A 2 -13.30 -16.16 6.10
N GLU A 3 -12.90 -14.99 6.60
CA GLU A 3 -13.57 -13.73 6.26
C GLU A 3 -13.49 -13.49 4.74
N PRO A 4 -14.59 -13.03 4.11
CA PRO A 4 -14.60 -12.75 2.69
C PRO A 4 -13.61 -11.61 2.41
N ARG A 5 -12.50 -11.92 1.73
CA ARG A 5 -11.56 -10.91 1.23
C ARG A 5 -12.34 -9.89 0.40
N LYS A 6 -12.50 -8.67 0.94
CA LYS A 6 -13.11 -7.53 0.23
C LYS A 6 -12.49 -7.44 -1.15
N LYS A 7 -13.31 -7.61 -2.19
CA LYS A 7 -12.90 -7.53 -3.60
C LYS A 7 -12.32 -6.13 -3.83
N LYS A 8 -10.99 -6.03 -3.91
CA LYS A 8 -10.31 -4.75 -4.13
C LYS A 8 -10.88 -4.16 -5.43
N ARG A 9 -11.49 -2.98 -5.34
CA ARG A 9 -11.92 -2.22 -6.52
C ARG A 9 -10.71 -2.09 -7.44
N LYS A 10 -10.87 -2.44 -8.72
CA LYS A 10 -9.84 -2.21 -9.74
C LYS A 10 -9.74 -0.70 -9.95
N ILE A 11 -8.92 -0.06 -9.15
CA ILE A 11 -8.50 1.33 -9.36
C ILE A 11 -7.51 1.28 -10.52
N LYS A 12 -7.76 2.08 -11.55
CA LYS A 12 -6.84 2.24 -12.67
C LYS A 12 -5.66 3.05 -12.13
N VAL A 13 -4.50 2.41 -12.04
CA VAL A 13 -3.26 3.00 -11.54
C VAL A 13 -2.26 3.04 -12.66
N ASP A 14 -1.57 4.16 -12.76
CA ASP A 14 -0.49 4.34 -13.71
C ASP A 14 0.68 3.41 -13.35
N PRO A 15 1.43 2.91 -14.36
CA PRO A 15 2.51 1.94 -14.14
C PRO A 15 3.71 2.54 -13.41
N ASP A 16 3.88 3.86 -13.47
CA ASP A 16 4.92 4.58 -12.75
C ASP A 16 4.36 5.22 -11.47
N GLY A 17 5.07 5.06 -10.36
CA GLY A 17 4.69 5.65 -9.08
C GLY A 17 5.89 5.87 -8.16
N ILE A 18 5.60 6.19 -6.91
CA ILE A 18 6.60 6.43 -5.87
C ILE A 18 6.37 5.44 -4.73
N GLY A 19 7.43 4.78 -4.29
CA GLY A 19 7.41 3.91 -3.11
C GLY A 19 7.95 4.65 -1.90
N PHE A 20 7.12 4.85 -0.88
CA PHE A 20 7.54 5.40 0.40
C PHE A 20 7.79 4.28 1.40
N VAL A 21 9.03 4.21 1.91
CA VAL A 21 9.41 3.25 2.95
C VAL A 21 9.72 4.02 4.22
N LYS A 22 8.91 3.80 5.25
CA LYS A 22 9.11 4.37 6.58
C LYS A 22 9.57 3.27 7.52
N ALA A 23 10.88 3.17 7.70
CA ALA A 23 11.51 2.25 8.64
C ALA A 23 11.80 2.98 9.95
N THR A 24 11.17 2.52 11.02
CA THR A 24 11.45 2.91 12.41
C THR A 24 11.93 1.68 13.18
N PHE A 25 12.50 1.87 14.38
CA PHE A 25 13.02 0.76 15.18
C PHE A 25 12.02 -0.37 15.44
N ASN A 26 10.72 -0.05 15.49
CA ASN A 26 9.67 -1.00 15.87
C ASN A 26 8.77 -1.42 14.71
N ASN A 27 8.85 -0.75 13.57
CA ASN A 27 7.99 -1.06 12.42
C ASN A 27 8.56 -0.52 11.12
N THR A 28 8.33 -1.27 10.05
CA THR A 28 8.52 -0.82 8.67
C THR A 28 7.16 -0.76 7.98
N ILE A 29 6.82 0.42 7.48
CA ILE A 29 5.61 0.65 6.69
C ILE A 29 6.03 0.96 5.26
N VAL A 30 5.46 0.22 4.32
CA VAL A 30 5.65 0.42 2.88
C VAL A 30 4.35 0.94 2.31
N THR A 31 4.40 2.11 1.68
CA THR A 31 3.27 2.74 1.02
C THR A 31 3.62 2.96 -0.45
N LEU A 32 2.81 2.39 -1.34
CA LEU A 32 2.89 2.64 -2.77
C LEU A 32 1.92 3.75 -3.12
N THR A 33 2.43 4.77 -3.81
CA THR A 33 1.65 5.92 -4.27
C THR A 33 1.81 6.14 -5.76
N ASP A 34 0.86 6.88 -6.31
CA ASP A 34 1.00 7.48 -7.63
C ASP A 34 2.04 8.62 -7.63
N LYS A 35 2.44 9.12 -8.80
CA LYS A 35 3.30 10.31 -8.97
C LYS A 35 2.74 11.55 -8.30
N PHE A 36 1.42 11.64 -8.16
CA PHE A 36 0.73 12.73 -7.46
C PHE A 36 0.68 12.56 -5.93
N GLY A 37 1.24 11.48 -5.38
CA GLY A 37 1.22 11.19 -3.94
C GLY A 37 -0.06 10.53 -3.43
N ASN A 38 -0.96 10.11 -4.33
CA ASN A 38 -2.16 9.37 -3.96
C ASN A 38 -1.81 7.94 -3.52
N ALA A 39 -2.18 7.54 -2.30
CA ALA A 39 -1.89 6.21 -1.77
C ALA A 39 -2.74 5.12 -2.45
N ILE A 40 -2.06 4.19 -3.13
CA ILE A 40 -2.68 3.07 -3.85
C ILE A 40 -2.86 1.90 -2.88
N SER A 41 -1.78 1.56 -2.16
CA SER A 41 -1.79 0.49 -1.17
C SER A 41 -0.67 0.71 -0.16
N TRP A 42 -0.89 0.20 1.04
CA TRP A 42 0.11 0.21 2.09
C TRP A 42 0.08 -1.12 2.82
N CYS A 43 1.23 -1.47 3.37
CA CYS A 43 1.41 -2.62 4.22
C CYS A 43 2.36 -2.26 5.35
N SER A 44 2.23 -2.92 6.48
CA SER A 44 3.18 -2.80 7.59
C SER A 44 3.75 -4.18 7.90
N SER A 45 4.90 -4.22 8.58
CA SER A 45 5.58 -5.48 8.90
C SER A 45 4.72 -6.50 9.69
N GLY A 46 3.60 -6.07 10.28
CA GLY A 46 2.67 -6.93 11.02
C GLY A 46 1.31 -7.17 10.37
N ALA A 47 1.13 -6.85 9.08
CA ALA A 47 -0.16 -6.95 8.36
C ALA A 47 -0.31 -8.21 7.50
#